data_AF-A0A094FK35-F1
#
_entry.id   AF-A0A094FK35-F1
#
_cell.length_a   1.000
_cell.length_b   1.000
_cell.length_c   1.000
_cell.angle_alpha   90.00
_cell.angle_beta   90.00
_cell.angle_gamma   90.00
#
_symmetry.space_group_name_H-M   'P 1'
#
loop_
_entity.id
_entity.type
_entity.pdbx_description
1 polymer ?
#
loop_
_entity_poly.entity_id
_entity_poly.type
_entity_poly.pdbx_seq_one_letter_code
_entity_poly.pdbx_strand_id
1 'polypeptide(L)'
;MLLTLKNALVAMVIVVGAVRASPIAEPFTTEATSIKPAGVIDVNISEGSGVGELSVRSGCKQGTCPDNKAPFDFMKRFWQDYSSEHNLAWYTYNIRVNDCGQCVSKKTSSDGCADFTSCGRKQNICVDTSKRRAHRIWKDKNVKECYSLHYDQIGSCGLAKGSDFHWPSKKIKCNW
;
A
#
# COMPACT_ATOMS: atom_id res chain seq x y z
N MET A 1 -5.75 -55.18 -3.69
CA MET A 1 -7.04 -54.98 -4.36
C MET A 1 -7.04 -53.56 -4.91
N LEU A 2 -6.89 -53.44 -6.22
CA LEU A 2 -6.85 -52.18 -6.98
C LEU A 2 -8.29 -51.68 -7.17
N LEU A 3 -8.56 -50.40 -6.92
CA LEU A 3 -9.73 -49.72 -7.47
C LEU A 3 -9.28 -48.37 -8.04
N THR A 4 -9.21 -48.32 -9.37
CA THR A 4 -9.07 -47.11 -10.18
C THR A 4 -10.40 -46.83 -10.87
N LEU A 5 -10.91 -45.60 -10.77
CA LEU A 5 -11.95 -45.03 -11.64
C LEU A 5 -11.70 -43.52 -11.69
N LYS A 6 -11.02 -43.00 -12.71
CA LYS A 6 -11.56 -42.49 -14.00
C LYS A 6 -12.63 -41.40 -13.83
N ASN A 7 -12.20 -40.18 -14.13
CA ASN A 7 -12.91 -39.05 -14.74
C ASN A 7 -14.45 -38.97 -14.64
N ALA A 8 -14.94 -37.89 -14.06
CA ALA A 8 -16.21 -37.29 -14.46
C ALA A 8 -16.10 -35.75 -14.49
N LEU A 9 -16.38 -35.20 -15.66
CA LEU A 9 -16.44 -33.79 -16.03
C LEU A 9 -17.78 -33.15 -15.58
N VAL A 10 -17.70 -31.86 -15.27
CA VAL A 10 -18.63 -30.76 -15.60
C VAL A 10 -20.06 -30.76 -15.03
N ALA A 11 -20.33 -29.71 -14.25
CA ALA A 11 -21.56 -28.92 -14.36
C ALA A 11 -21.27 -27.46 -13.95
N MET A 12 -21.00 -26.59 -14.92
CA MET A 12 -21.06 -25.13 -14.75
C MET A 12 -22.53 -24.72 -14.90
N VAL A 13 -23.15 -24.23 -13.83
CA VAL A 13 -24.46 -23.59 -13.90
C VAL A 13 -24.24 -22.09 -14.11
N ILE A 14 -24.58 -21.61 -15.31
CA ILE A 14 -24.64 -20.19 -15.63
C ILE A 14 -25.97 -19.67 -15.09
N VAL A 15 -25.95 -18.88 -14.01
CA VAL A 15 -27.12 -18.10 -13.61
C VAL A 15 -27.07 -16.76 -14.35
N VAL A 16 -27.82 -16.68 -15.45
CA VAL A 16 -28.22 -15.41 -16.06
C VAL A 16 -29.41 -14.87 -15.26
N GLY A 17 -29.17 -13.85 -14.44
CA GLY A 17 -30.18 -13.21 -13.60
C GLY A 17 -30.30 -11.72 -13.93
N ALA A 18 -31.37 -11.41 -14.67
CA ALA A 18 -31.94 -10.12 -15.09
C ALA A 18 -31.44 -8.82 -14.44
N VAL A 19 -31.06 -7.88 -15.31
CA VAL A 19 -31.00 -6.43 -15.05
C VAL A 19 -32.40 -5.94 -14.65
N ARG A 20 -32.53 -5.33 -13.48
CA ARG A 20 -33.62 -4.40 -13.17
C ARG A 20 -33.02 -3.04 -12.86
N ALA A 21 -33.10 -2.14 -13.83
CA ALA A 21 -33.05 -0.72 -13.56
C ALA A 21 -34.43 -0.30 -13.04
N SER A 22 -34.47 0.49 -11.97
CA SER A 22 -35.58 1.40 -11.71
C SER A 22 -35.07 2.63 -10.96
N PRO A 23 -35.55 3.83 -11.33
CA PRO A 23 -35.13 5.12 -10.80
C PRO A 23 -35.85 5.42 -9.50
N ILE A 24 -35.34 6.35 -8.69
CA ILE A 24 -36.13 7.37 -7.98
C ILE A 24 -35.16 8.48 -7.54
N ALA A 25 -35.51 9.69 -7.94
CA ALA A 25 -34.92 10.95 -7.53
C ALA A 25 -35.39 11.37 -6.12
N GLU A 26 -34.47 11.97 -5.37
CA GLU A 26 -34.65 13.12 -4.44
C GLU A 26 -35.55 12.95 -3.18
N PRO A 27 -35.34 13.72 -2.08
CA PRO A 27 -34.81 15.09 -2.05
C PRO A 27 -33.68 15.40 -1.07
N PHE A 28 -32.99 16.48 -1.39
CA PHE A 28 -32.17 17.27 -0.49
C PHE A 28 -33.00 17.78 0.69
N THR A 29 -32.57 17.51 1.91
CA THR A 29 -32.92 18.30 3.09
C THR A 29 -31.70 19.04 3.58
N THR A 30 -31.63 20.29 3.17
CA THR A 30 -30.82 21.35 3.77
C THR A 30 -31.40 21.70 5.12
N GLU A 31 -30.69 21.43 6.21
CA GLU A 31 -30.88 22.16 7.46
C GLU A 31 -29.68 23.09 7.67
N ALA A 32 -29.93 24.36 7.39
CA ALA A 32 -29.08 25.47 7.76
C ALA A 32 -29.26 25.73 9.26
N THR A 33 -28.18 25.66 10.05
CA THR A 33 -28.18 26.20 11.41
C THR A 33 -26.99 27.14 11.60
N SER A 34 -27.31 28.44 11.49
CA SER A 34 -26.80 29.57 12.29
C SER A 34 -25.29 29.76 12.45
N ILE A 35 -24.72 30.64 11.62
CA ILE A 35 -23.46 31.33 11.87
C ILE A 35 -23.79 32.67 12.56
N LYS A 36 -23.17 32.96 13.71
CA LYS A 36 -23.00 34.34 14.19
C LYS A 36 -21.51 34.69 14.18
N PRO A 37 -21.09 35.76 13.47
CA PRO A 37 -19.69 36.06 13.21
C PRO A 37 -19.09 37.00 14.28
N ALA A 38 -17.83 36.79 14.62
CA ALA A 38 -16.97 37.84 15.16
C ALA A 38 -15.50 37.52 14.84
N GLY A 39 -14.87 38.36 14.01
CA GLY A 39 -13.41 38.52 13.98
C GLY A 39 -12.70 37.92 12.77
N VAL A 40 -12.39 38.78 11.81
CA VAL A 40 -11.61 38.55 10.59
C VAL A 40 -10.14 38.19 10.91
N ILE A 41 -9.63 37.15 10.25
CA ILE A 41 -8.22 37.12 9.81
C ILE A 41 -8.21 36.63 8.35
N ASP A 42 -8.07 37.58 7.43
CA ASP A 42 -7.74 37.34 6.03
C ASP A 42 -6.35 36.70 5.95
N VAL A 43 -6.28 35.43 5.55
CA VAL A 43 -5.05 34.87 4.99
C VAL A 43 -5.38 34.38 3.59
N ASN A 44 -5.14 35.30 2.65
CA ASN A 44 -5.12 35.04 1.23
C ASN A 44 -3.94 34.10 0.90
N ILE A 45 -4.20 32.80 0.70
CA ILE A 45 -3.29 31.90 -0.01
C ILE A 45 -3.99 31.47 -1.28
N SER A 46 -3.96 32.37 -2.25
CA SER A 46 -4.01 32.01 -3.66
C SER A 46 -2.72 31.27 -4.00
N GLU A 47 -2.78 29.95 -4.12
CA GLU A 47 -2.02 29.20 -5.13
C GLU A 47 -2.58 27.78 -5.25
N GLY A 48 -3.12 27.49 -6.43
CA GLY A 48 -3.59 26.17 -6.79
C GLY A 48 -2.44 25.24 -7.14
N SER A 49 -2.51 24.02 -6.63
CA SER A 49 -2.45 22.77 -7.41
C SER A 49 -2.52 21.62 -6.43
N GLY A 50 -3.62 20.87 -6.49
CA GLY A 50 -3.78 19.63 -5.76
C GLY A 50 -2.72 18.62 -6.18
N VAL A 51 -1.63 18.58 -5.43
CA VAL A 51 -0.81 17.38 -5.25
C VAL A 51 -1.19 16.92 -3.87
N GLY A 52 -1.97 15.83 -3.80
CA GLY A 52 -2.53 15.29 -2.57
C GLY A 52 -1.50 15.37 -1.45
N GLU A 53 -1.86 16.10 -0.41
CA GLU A 53 -1.15 16.18 0.86
C GLU A 53 -0.61 14.78 1.17
N LEU A 54 0.71 14.63 1.12
CA LEU A 54 1.40 13.42 1.54
C LEU A 54 1.07 13.25 3.00
N SER A 55 0.06 12.42 3.25
CA SER A 55 -0.46 12.19 4.59
C SER A 55 0.71 11.88 5.51
N VAL A 56 0.85 12.76 6.48
CA VAL A 56 1.72 12.67 7.65
C VAL A 56 1.71 11.23 8.20
N ARG A 57 2.81 10.81 8.85
CA ARG A 57 2.92 9.60 9.71
C ARG A 57 1.99 9.69 10.95
N SER A 58 0.73 10.08 10.77
CA SER A 58 -0.27 10.18 11.83
C SER A 58 -0.94 8.83 12.03
N GLY A 59 -0.32 8.01 12.87
CA GLY A 59 -0.97 6.89 13.53
C GLY A 59 -0.94 5.55 12.80
N CYS A 60 -1.94 4.73 13.10
CA CYS A 60 -1.98 3.29 12.88
C CYS A 60 -2.19 2.86 11.42
N LYS A 61 -2.52 3.82 10.56
CA LYS A 61 -2.94 3.60 9.18
C LYS A 61 -1.85 4.12 8.26
N GLN A 62 -1.02 3.22 7.77
CA GLN A 62 0.12 3.54 6.91
C GLN A 62 -0.25 3.66 5.42
N GLY A 63 -1.52 3.43 5.05
CA GLY A 63 -1.96 3.55 3.67
C GLY A 63 -1.21 2.63 2.68
N THR A 64 -1.33 2.96 1.39
CA THR A 64 -0.77 2.19 0.27
C THR A 64 0.45 2.85 -0.34
N CYS A 65 0.62 4.17 -0.15
CA CYS A 65 1.72 4.95 -0.68
C CYS A 65 2.92 4.91 0.27
N PRO A 66 4.15 5.11 -0.25
CA PRO A 66 5.28 5.49 0.58
C PRO A 66 5.07 6.88 1.21
N ASP A 67 5.39 7.01 2.50
CA ASP A 67 5.15 8.26 3.27
C ASP A 67 6.33 9.25 3.19
N ASN A 68 7.45 8.81 2.60
CA ASN A 68 8.78 9.43 2.71
C ASN A 68 9.26 10.15 1.45
N LYS A 69 8.35 10.46 0.50
CA LYS A 69 8.69 11.03 -0.83
C LYS A 69 9.70 10.20 -1.63
N ALA A 70 10.01 8.97 -1.22
CA ALA A 70 10.94 8.09 -1.91
C ALA A 70 10.23 7.35 -3.05
N PRO A 71 10.98 6.86 -4.07
CA PRO A 71 10.36 6.14 -5.20
C PRO A 71 9.67 4.83 -4.77
N PHE A 72 10.08 4.28 -3.64
CA PHE A 72 9.44 3.13 -3.00
C PHE A 72 9.83 3.09 -1.52
N ASP A 73 9.12 2.28 -0.75
CA ASP A 73 9.60 1.79 0.52
C ASP A 73 9.24 0.33 0.76
N PHE A 74 9.86 -0.24 1.79
CA PHE A 74 9.56 -1.54 2.32
C PHE A 74 9.07 -1.39 3.75
N MET A 75 7.84 -1.84 3.96
CA MET A 75 7.16 -1.81 5.25
C MET A 75 7.05 -3.24 5.79
N LYS A 76 7.67 -3.47 6.95
CA LYS A 76 7.51 -4.69 7.73
C LYS A 76 6.68 -4.34 8.97
N ARG A 77 5.55 -5.02 9.16
CA ARG A 77 4.69 -4.83 10.34
C ARG A 77 4.60 -6.09 11.16
N PHE A 78 4.80 -5.96 12.46
CA PHE A 78 4.54 -7.01 13.43
C PHE A 78 3.15 -6.83 13.99
N TRP A 79 2.34 -7.88 13.91
CA TRP A 79 0.98 -7.95 14.40
C TRP A 79 0.90 -8.95 15.54
N GLN A 80 0.10 -8.63 16.54
CA GLN A 80 -0.15 -9.49 17.67
C GLN A 80 -1.58 -9.32 18.18
N ASP A 81 -2.31 -10.43 18.17
CA ASP A 81 -3.62 -10.60 18.77
C ASP A 81 -3.45 -11.34 20.11
N TYR A 82 -3.94 -10.71 21.17
CA TYR A 82 -3.91 -11.21 22.55
C TYR A 82 -5.30 -11.64 23.03
N SER A 83 -6.27 -11.80 22.12
CA SER A 83 -7.58 -12.32 22.49
C SER A 83 -7.41 -13.68 23.19
N SER A 84 -8.26 -13.92 24.20
CA SER A 84 -8.23 -15.15 25.00
C SER A 84 -8.44 -16.42 24.16
N GLU A 85 -9.04 -16.26 22.98
CA GLU A 85 -9.31 -17.34 22.02
C GLU A 85 -8.12 -17.59 21.08
N HIS A 86 -7.33 -16.55 20.78
CA HIS A 86 -6.26 -16.60 19.78
C HIS A 86 -5.04 -15.77 20.21
N ASN A 87 -3.97 -16.45 20.67
CA ASN A 87 -2.66 -15.84 20.88
C ASN A 87 -1.83 -15.93 19.59
N LEU A 88 -2.11 -15.04 18.63
CA LEU A 88 -1.51 -15.06 17.29
C LEU A 88 -0.54 -13.90 17.12
N ALA A 89 0.65 -14.20 16.59
CA ALA A 89 1.66 -13.21 16.25
C ALA A 89 2.18 -13.48 14.84
N TRP A 90 2.22 -12.46 13.99
CA TRP A 90 2.65 -12.62 12.60
C TRP A 90 3.28 -11.35 12.03
N TYR A 91 4.01 -11.52 10.93
CA TYR A 91 4.57 -10.41 10.17
C TYR A 91 3.85 -10.22 8.85
N THR A 92 3.77 -8.97 8.42
CA THR A 92 3.41 -8.61 7.04
C THR A 92 4.52 -7.78 6.44
N TYR A 93 4.78 -8.02 5.16
CA TYR A 93 5.85 -7.38 4.41
C TYR A 93 5.26 -6.82 3.12
N ASN A 94 5.49 -5.55 2.86
CA ASN A 94 4.95 -4.86 1.69
C ASN A 94 6.00 -3.94 1.08
N ILE A 95 6.14 -3.99 -0.24
CA ILE A 95 6.81 -2.95 -1.00
C ILE A 95 5.73 -1.99 -1.46
N ARG A 96 5.85 -0.72 -1.09
CA ARG A 96 4.97 0.35 -1.54
C ARG A 96 5.71 1.18 -2.58
N VAL A 97 5.03 1.55 -3.65
CA VAL A 97 5.55 2.48 -4.67
C VAL A 97 4.55 3.57 -4.95
N ASN A 98 5.02 4.72 -5.40
CA ASN A 98 4.20 5.76 -6.02
C ASN A 98 4.79 6.05 -7.41
N ASP A 99 4.32 5.31 -8.41
CA ASP A 99 4.74 5.49 -9.80
C ASP A 99 3.60 6.15 -10.57
N CYS A 100 3.91 7.23 -11.31
CA CYS A 100 2.93 7.97 -12.09
C CYS A 100 1.73 8.50 -11.28
N GLY A 101 1.96 8.85 -10.01
CA GLY A 101 0.92 9.29 -9.08
C GLY A 101 -0.01 8.17 -8.60
N GLN A 102 0.27 6.92 -8.95
CA GLN A 102 -0.51 5.75 -8.57
C GLN A 102 0.23 4.92 -7.53
N CYS A 103 -0.38 4.79 -6.36
CA CYS A 103 0.18 4.00 -5.28
C CYS A 103 -0.14 2.52 -5.43
N VAL A 104 0.88 1.68 -5.31
CA VAL A 104 0.74 0.23 -5.31
C VAL A 104 1.45 -0.33 -4.08
N SER A 105 0.76 -1.17 -3.32
CA SER A 105 1.34 -1.95 -2.22
C SER A 105 1.37 -3.41 -2.61
N LYS A 106 2.57 -3.93 -2.87
CA LYS A 106 2.79 -5.32 -3.22
C LYS A 106 3.24 -6.10 -1.99
N LYS A 107 2.44 -7.09 -1.57
CA LYS A 107 2.83 -8.03 -0.52
C LYS A 107 4.06 -8.83 -0.96
N THR A 108 5.01 -9.00 -0.04
CA THR A 108 6.25 -9.76 -0.23
C THR A 108 6.39 -10.81 0.88
N SER A 109 7.55 -11.48 0.91
CA SER A 109 7.99 -12.24 2.08
C SER A 109 9.05 -11.48 2.87
N SER A 110 9.66 -12.13 3.86
CA SER A 110 10.78 -11.59 4.64
C SER A 110 12.03 -11.32 3.82
N ASP A 111 12.15 -11.93 2.63
CA ASP A 111 13.22 -11.67 1.65
C ASP A 111 13.16 -10.26 1.03
N GLY A 112 12.03 -9.55 1.21
CA GLY A 112 11.84 -8.20 0.74
C GLY A 112 11.89 -8.06 -0.79
N CYS A 113 11.64 -9.15 -1.53
CA CYS A 113 11.66 -9.16 -2.99
C CYS A 113 10.25 -9.32 -3.57
N ALA A 114 9.94 -8.56 -4.62
CA ALA A 114 8.72 -8.78 -5.40
C ALA A 114 8.87 -8.37 -6.87
N ASP A 115 8.28 -9.19 -7.72
CA ASP A 115 7.97 -8.86 -9.11
C ASP A 115 6.53 -8.37 -9.22
N PHE A 116 6.35 -7.23 -9.89
CA PHE A 116 5.03 -6.65 -10.12
C PHE A 116 5.06 -5.62 -11.25
N THR A 117 3.87 -5.12 -11.61
CA THR A 117 3.70 -4.06 -12.59
C THR A 117 3.16 -2.82 -11.87
N SER A 118 3.70 -1.65 -12.18
CA SER A 118 3.13 -0.35 -11.81
C SER A 118 3.32 0.61 -12.98
N CYS A 119 2.37 1.54 -13.17
CA CYS A 119 2.37 2.45 -14.31
C CYS A 119 2.65 1.75 -15.66
N GLY A 120 2.03 0.56 -15.87
CA GLY A 120 2.22 -0.24 -17.08
C GLY A 120 3.60 -0.89 -17.28
N ARG A 121 4.54 -0.68 -16.35
CA ARG A 121 5.93 -1.16 -16.47
C ARG A 121 6.19 -2.31 -15.51
N LYS A 122 6.67 -3.43 -16.05
CA LYS A 122 7.11 -4.58 -15.25
C LYS A 122 8.40 -4.22 -14.52
N GLN A 123 8.47 -4.58 -13.24
CA GLN A 123 9.65 -4.32 -12.42
C GLN A 123 9.87 -5.40 -11.37
N ASN A 124 11.09 -5.42 -10.85
CA ASN A 124 11.50 -6.15 -9.65
C ASN A 124 12.01 -5.15 -8.62
N ILE A 125 11.59 -5.26 -7.37
CA ILE A 125 12.22 -4.54 -6.25
C ILE A 125 12.64 -5.57 -5.22
N CYS A 126 13.87 -5.47 -4.74
CA CYS A 126 14.39 -6.27 -3.63
C CYS A 126 15.01 -5.37 -2.58
N VAL A 127 14.70 -5.67 -1.31
CA VAL A 127 15.14 -4.91 -0.15
C VAL A 127 15.88 -5.83 0.83
N ASP A 128 17.17 -5.58 0.99
CA ASP A 128 18.03 -6.22 1.99
C ASP A 128 18.15 -5.30 3.20
N THR A 129 17.25 -5.53 4.17
CA THR A 129 17.19 -4.75 5.42
C THR A 129 18.43 -4.96 6.28
N SER A 130 19.08 -6.13 6.22
CA SER A 130 20.27 -6.47 7.00
C SER A 130 21.50 -5.66 6.59
N LYS A 131 21.59 -5.29 5.31
CA LYS A 131 22.67 -4.46 4.75
C LYS A 131 22.22 -3.03 4.39
N ARG A 132 20.98 -2.65 4.73
CA ARG A 132 20.37 -1.35 4.42
C ARG A 132 20.56 -0.94 2.95
N ARG A 133 20.21 -1.85 2.05
CA ARG A 133 20.35 -1.65 0.60
C ARG A 133 19.17 -2.25 -0.15
N ALA A 134 18.88 -1.71 -1.32
CA ALA A 134 17.84 -2.21 -2.20
C ALA A 134 18.25 -2.08 -3.67
N HIS A 135 17.55 -2.82 -4.54
CA HIS A 135 17.59 -2.58 -5.97
C HIS A 135 16.18 -2.51 -6.54
N ARG A 136 16.08 -1.79 -7.65
CA ARG A 136 14.90 -1.74 -8.50
C ARG A 136 15.35 -2.04 -9.92
N ILE A 137 14.72 -3.02 -10.56
CA ILE A 137 14.97 -3.39 -11.94
C ILE A 137 13.73 -3.06 -12.75
N TRP A 138 13.85 -2.13 -13.69
CA TRP A 138 12.85 -1.89 -14.70
C TRP A 138 13.03 -2.90 -15.84
N LYS A 139 12.14 -3.90 -15.92
CA LYS A 139 12.31 -5.06 -16.81
C LYS A 139 12.10 -4.71 -18.28
N ASP A 140 11.39 -3.63 -18.57
CA ASP A 140 11.17 -3.12 -19.93
C ASP A 140 12.46 -2.62 -20.59
N LYS A 141 13.36 -2.01 -19.82
CA LYS A 141 14.65 -1.46 -20.30
C LYS A 141 15.86 -2.21 -19.77
N ASN A 142 15.65 -3.25 -18.96
CA ASN A 142 16.69 -3.97 -18.23
C ASN A 142 17.64 -3.04 -17.43
N VAL A 143 17.08 -1.99 -16.82
CA VAL A 143 17.86 -1.02 -16.03
C VAL A 143 17.76 -1.40 -14.56
N LYS A 144 18.91 -1.70 -13.93
CA LYS A 144 19.06 -1.93 -12.50
C LYS A 144 19.56 -0.68 -11.80
N GLU A 145 18.80 -0.18 -10.85
CA GLU A 145 19.20 0.91 -9.95
C GLU A 145 19.36 0.36 -8.53
N CYS A 146 20.43 0.73 -7.84
CA CYS A 146 20.69 0.32 -6.47
C CYS A 146 20.70 1.50 -5.51
N TYR A 147 20.27 1.25 -4.29
CA TYR A 147 20.01 2.26 -3.29
C TYR A 147 20.60 1.85 -1.94
N SER A 148 21.15 2.82 -1.22
CA SER A 148 21.27 2.72 0.24
C SER A 148 19.93 3.13 0.85
N LEU A 149 19.58 2.53 1.98
CA LEU A 149 18.28 2.73 2.63
C LEU A 149 18.42 3.53 3.92
N HIS A 150 17.46 4.43 4.14
CA HIS A 150 17.12 4.92 5.46
C HIS A 150 16.30 3.87 6.21
N TYR A 151 16.30 3.94 7.54
CA TYR A 151 15.47 3.10 8.40
C TYR A 151 14.77 3.97 9.41
N ASP A 152 13.50 3.69 9.62
CA ASP A 152 12.71 4.31 10.67
C ASP A 152 11.64 3.34 11.16
N GLN A 153 11.09 3.60 12.35
CA GLN A 153 10.09 2.76 12.98
C GLN A 153 8.96 3.59 13.57
N ILE A 154 7.78 3.01 13.55
CA ILE A 154 6.62 3.48 14.30
C ILE A 154 6.30 2.42 15.35
N GLY A 155 6.05 2.88 16.57
CA GLY A 155 5.70 2.03 17.70
C GLY A 155 4.34 1.35 17.54
N SER A 156 3.86 0.77 18.64
CA SER A 156 2.62 0.00 18.62
C SER A 156 1.39 0.86 18.33
N CYS A 157 0.49 0.33 17.51
CA CYS A 157 -0.91 0.71 17.51
C CYS A 157 -1.85 -0.49 17.40
N GLY A 158 -2.68 -0.68 18.43
CA GLY A 158 -3.68 -1.74 18.47
C GLY A 158 -3.04 -3.12 18.34
N LEU A 159 -3.47 -3.86 17.32
CA LEU A 159 -2.89 -5.16 16.97
C LEU A 159 -1.50 -5.03 16.33
N ALA A 160 -1.19 -3.93 15.65
CA ALA A 160 0.15 -3.70 15.13
C ALA A 160 1.07 -3.33 16.30
N LYS A 161 2.04 -4.16 16.63
CA LYS A 161 2.97 -3.90 17.75
C LYS A 161 4.20 -3.12 17.32
N GLY A 162 4.50 -3.08 16.02
CA GLY A 162 5.52 -2.22 15.45
C GLY A 162 5.51 -2.24 13.94
N SER A 163 5.98 -1.15 13.34
CA SER A 163 6.14 -1.02 11.89
C SER A 163 7.53 -0.48 11.58
N ASP A 164 8.33 -1.29 10.89
CA ASP A 164 9.64 -0.94 10.34
C ASP A 164 9.47 -0.44 8.91
N PHE A 165 10.15 0.66 8.58
CA PHE A 165 10.15 1.26 7.25
C PHE A 165 11.56 1.40 6.73
N HIS A 166 11.76 0.99 5.48
CA HIS A 166 13.03 1.16 4.79
C HIS A 166 12.80 1.78 3.42
N TRP A 167 13.48 2.89 3.12
CA TRP A 167 13.31 3.59 1.84
C TRP A 167 14.62 4.11 1.29
N PRO A 168 14.75 4.28 -0.03
CA PRO A 168 15.94 4.86 -0.65
C PRO A 168 16.33 6.20 -0.05
N SER A 169 17.57 6.29 0.43
CA SER A 169 18.19 7.55 0.87
C SER A 169 19.10 8.13 -0.21
N LYS A 170 19.85 7.28 -0.93
CA LYS A 170 20.71 7.67 -2.04
C LYS A 170 20.95 6.52 -3.02
N LYS A 171 21.20 6.84 -4.28
CA LYS A 171 21.67 5.86 -5.28
C LYS A 171 23.12 5.45 -5.00
N ILE A 172 23.43 4.17 -5.20
CA ILE A 172 24.76 3.57 -5.00
C ILE A 172 25.10 2.65 -6.18
N LYS A 173 26.37 2.24 -6.29
CA LYS A 173 26.77 1.21 -7.25
C LYS A 173 26.12 -0.13 -6.94
N CYS A 174 25.71 -0.85 -7.98
CA CYS A 174 25.15 -2.19 -7.87
C CYS A 174 26.25 -3.24 -7.77
N ASN A 175 26.58 -3.65 -6.53
CA ASN A 175 27.64 -4.62 -6.26
C ASN A 175 27.07 -5.96 -5.75
N TRP A 176 25.82 -6.27 -6.11
CA TRP A 176 25.07 -7.44 -5.69
C TRP A 176 23.97 -7.76 -6.69
#